data_AF-A0A182KF19-F1
#
_entry.id   AF-A0A182KF19-F1
#
_cell.length_a   1.000
_cell.length_b   1.000
_cell.length_c   1.000
_cell.angle_alpha   90.00
_cell.angle_beta   90.00
_cell.angle_gamma   90.00
#
_symmetry.space_group_name_H-M   'P 1'
#
loop_
_entity.id
_entity.type
_entity.pdbx_description
1 polymer ?
#
loop_
_entity_poly.entity_id
_entity_poly.type
_entity_poly.pdbx_seq_one_letter_code
_entity_poly.pdbx_strand_id
1 'polypeptide(L)'
;MTALDQINRESFQRFRLRIGINHGPVIAGVIGAQKPQYDIWSNTVNVASRMDSCGVMGRVQVTENTAKVLMAAGYSCDCRGPTHVKGKGILTTYFVKTPFDERI
;
A
#
# COMPACT_ATOMS: atom_id res chain seq x y z
N MET A 1 -19.65 7.90 -6.59
CA MET A 1 -19.15 6.81 -7.45
C MET A 1 -17.65 6.93 -7.48
N THR A 2 -16.89 5.89 -7.11
CA THR A 2 -15.43 5.97 -7.11
C THR A 2 -14.87 5.80 -8.52
N ALA A 3 -13.60 6.18 -8.74
CA ALA A 3 -12.94 5.96 -10.02
C ALA A 3 -12.92 4.47 -10.42
N LEU A 4 -12.72 3.56 -9.45
CA LEU A 4 -12.74 2.13 -9.70
C LEU A 4 -14.15 1.62 -10.07
N ASP A 5 -15.20 2.15 -9.43
CA ASP A 5 -16.60 1.81 -9.79
C ASP A 5 -16.92 2.23 -11.22
N GLN A 6 -16.44 3.40 -11.64
CA GLN A 6 -16.62 3.89 -13.00
C GLN A 6 -15.89 2.98 -14.01
N ILE A 7 -14.62 2.63 -13.76
CA ILE A 7 -13.85 1.72 -14.61
C ILE A 7 -14.55 0.35 -14.70
N ASN A 8 -15.01 -0.20 -13.57
CA ASN A 8 -15.73 -1.46 -13.54
C ASN A 8 -17.01 -1.42 -14.39
N ARG A 9 -17.74 -0.31 -14.34
CA ARG A 9 -18.94 -0.10 -15.16
C ARG A 9 -18.62 -0.02 -16.65
N GLU A 10 -17.62 0.76 -17.03
CA GLU A 10 -17.24 0.99 -18.43
C GLU A 10 -16.60 -0.24 -19.09
N SER A 11 -15.85 -1.02 -18.31
CA SER A 11 -15.17 -2.23 -18.80
C SER A 11 -16.01 -3.51 -18.67
N PHE A 12 -17.18 -3.44 -18.03
CA PHE A 12 -17.99 -4.61 -17.66
C PHE A 12 -17.20 -5.64 -16.84
N GLN A 13 -16.32 -5.17 -15.94
CA GLN A 13 -15.47 -5.99 -15.07
C GLN A 13 -15.75 -5.74 -13.58
N ARG A 14 -15.12 -6.55 -12.72
CA ARG A 14 -15.16 -6.42 -11.26
C ARG A 14 -13.75 -6.38 -10.66
N PHE A 15 -12.96 -5.39 -11.06
CA PHE A 15 -11.65 -5.16 -10.51
C PHE A 15 -11.74 -4.82 -9.02
N ARG A 16 -10.81 -5.41 -8.25
CA ARG A 16 -10.59 -5.10 -6.83
C ARG A 16 -9.15 -4.66 -6.67
N LEU A 17 -8.93 -3.67 -5.81
CA LEU A 17 -7.59 -3.16 -5.52
C LEU A 17 -7.10 -3.67 -4.18
N ARG A 18 -5.80 -3.89 -4.10
CA ARG A 18 -5.06 -4.08 -2.86
C ARG A 18 -3.95 -3.04 -2.87
N ILE A 19 -3.73 -2.42 -1.71
CA ILE A 19 -2.82 -1.28 -1.61
C ILE A 19 -1.89 -1.49 -0.42
N GLY A 20 -0.59 -1.28 -0.64
CA GLY A 20 0.43 -1.28 0.38
C GLY A 20 1.09 0.08 0.50
N ILE A 21 1.19 0.62 1.71
CA ILE A 21 1.83 1.92 1.97
C ILE A 21 2.92 1.75 3.02
N ASN A 22 4.04 2.42 2.78
CA ASN A 22 5.09 2.63 3.77
C ASN A 22 5.73 4.00 3.54
N HIS A 23 6.31 4.59 4.58
CA HIS A 23 7.07 5.83 4.47
C HIS A 23 8.50 5.66 5.01
N GLY A 24 9.40 6.54 4.55
CA GLY A 24 10.81 6.50 4.88
C GLY A 24 11.67 7.14 3.78
N PRO A 25 13.00 7.19 3.96
CA PRO A 25 13.92 7.75 2.97
C PRO A 25 13.89 6.95 1.66
N VAL A 26 14.07 7.64 0.54
CA VAL A 26 14.09 7.06 -0.81
C VAL A 26 15.23 7.63 -1.64
N ILE A 27 15.66 6.89 -2.66
CA ILE A 27 16.57 7.35 -3.71
C ILE A 27 15.77 7.45 -5.01
N ALA A 28 15.87 8.56 -5.72
CA ALA A 28 15.20 8.76 -7.00
C ALA A 28 16.21 9.22 -8.05
N GLY A 29 15.97 8.86 -9.31
CA GLY A 29 16.85 9.25 -10.40
C GLY A 29 16.35 8.80 -11.76
N VAL A 30 17.07 9.20 -12.80
CA VAL A 30 16.84 8.73 -14.17
C VAL A 30 17.84 7.63 -14.48
N ILE A 31 17.35 6.45 -14.87
CA ILE A 31 18.16 5.30 -15.29
C ILE A 31 18.02 5.03 -16.79
N GLY A 32 19.05 4.44 -17.38
CA GLY A 32 19.06 4.02 -18.78
C GLY A 32 19.65 5.07 -19.71
N ALA A 33 20.67 4.68 -20.48
CA ALA A 33 21.37 5.57 -21.40
C ALA A 33 20.59 5.82 -22.71
N GLN A 34 19.90 4.80 -23.23
CA GLN A 34 19.16 4.88 -24.50
C GLN A 34 17.66 5.18 -24.32
N LYS A 35 17.08 4.74 -23.20
CA LYS A 35 15.68 4.97 -22.84
C LYS A 35 15.63 5.45 -21.39
N PRO A 36 15.91 6.74 -21.14
CA PRO A 36 15.94 7.28 -19.80
C PRO A 36 14.55 7.14 -19.15
N GLN A 37 14.51 6.55 -17.96
CA GLN A 37 13.32 6.37 -17.16
C GLN A 37 13.55 6.90 -15.75
N TYR A 38 12.68 7.80 -15.29
CA TYR A 38 12.66 8.22 -13.90
C TYR A 38 12.04 7.13 -13.04
N ASP A 39 12.71 6.78 -11.94
CA ASP A 39 12.25 5.74 -11.02
C ASP A 39 12.83 5.97 -9.61
N ILE A 40 12.27 5.26 -8.63
CA ILE A 40 12.55 5.38 -7.19
C ILE A 40 12.92 4.01 -6.61
N TRP A 41 14.04 3.94 -5.90
CA TRP A 41 14.53 2.74 -5.23
C TRP A 41 14.85 3.00 -3.77
N SER A 42 14.68 1.98 -2.93
CA SER A 42 15.12 1.94 -1.53
C SER A 42 14.58 0.69 -0.85
N ASN A 43 15.05 0.46 0.38
CA ASN A 43 14.35 -0.43 1.29
C ASN A 43 12.90 0.03 1.58
N THR A 44 12.64 1.35 1.61
CA THR A 44 11.30 1.89 1.89
C THR A 44 10.26 1.46 0.85
N VAL A 45 10.59 1.58 -0.44
CA VAL A 45 9.69 1.15 -1.53
C VAL A 45 9.53 -0.37 -1.58
N ASN A 46 10.59 -1.12 -1.25
CA ASN A 46 10.50 -2.57 -1.12
C ASN A 46 9.53 -2.98 -0.01
N VAL A 47 9.57 -2.31 1.15
CA VAL A 47 8.63 -2.58 2.24
C VAL A 47 7.19 -2.19 1.84
N ALA A 48 6.98 -1.07 1.14
CA ALA A 48 5.66 -0.71 0.60
C ALA A 48 5.12 -1.78 -0.36
N SER A 49 5.96 -2.25 -1.29
CA SER A 49 5.65 -3.37 -2.19
C SER A 49 5.32 -4.64 -1.40
N ARG A 50 5.98 -4.89 -0.27
CA ARG A 50 5.62 -6.02 0.60
C ARG A 50 4.26 -5.84 1.25
N MET A 51 3.93 -4.65 1.75
CA MET A 51 2.61 -4.37 2.32
C MET A 51 1.48 -4.60 1.30
N ASP A 52 1.73 -4.34 0.01
CA ASP A 52 0.79 -4.75 -1.04
C ASP A 52 0.80 -6.28 -1.18
N SER A 53 1.95 -6.90 -1.46
CA SER A 53 2.00 -8.33 -1.77
C SER A 53 1.43 -9.25 -0.67
N CYS A 54 1.58 -8.89 0.61
CA CYS A 54 0.98 -9.61 1.75
C CYS A 54 -0.37 -9.02 2.23
N GLY A 55 -0.87 -7.97 1.57
CA GLY A 55 -2.15 -7.33 1.83
C GLY A 55 -3.37 -8.18 1.49
N VAL A 56 -4.55 -7.66 1.82
CA VAL A 56 -5.85 -8.27 1.52
C VAL A 56 -6.57 -7.44 0.46
N MET A 57 -7.25 -8.09 -0.48
CA MET A 57 -8.05 -7.42 -1.50
C MET A 57 -9.10 -6.51 -0.87
N GLY A 58 -9.22 -5.28 -1.39
CA GLY A 58 -10.10 -4.24 -0.90
C GLY A 58 -9.58 -3.48 0.33
N ARG A 59 -8.38 -3.82 0.84
CA ARG A 59 -7.82 -3.18 2.04
C ARG A 59 -6.52 -2.43 1.71
N VAL A 60 -6.24 -1.43 2.53
CA VAL A 60 -4.98 -0.67 2.52
C VAL A 60 -4.14 -1.13 3.70
N GLN A 61 -3.03 -1.81 3.42
CA GLN A 61 -2.12 -2.28 4.46
C GLN A 61 -0.92 -1.34 4.63
N VAL A 62 -0.55 -1.11 5.88
CA VAL A 62 0.58 -0.26 6.25
C VAL A 62 1.46 -0.88 7.32
N THR A 63 2.70 -0.42 7.39
CA THR A 63 3.61 -0.72 8.51
C THR A 63 3.15 -0.02 9.79
N GLU A 64 3.52 -0.55 10.94
CA GLU A 64 3.22 0.08 12.24
C GLU A 64 3.67 1.55 12.32
N ASN A 65 4.87 1.87 11.83
CA ASN A 65 5.36 3.25 11.86
C ASN A 65 4.47 4.18 11.02
N THR A 66 4.07 3.72 9.85
CA THR A 66 3.14 4.47 8.98
C THR A 66 1.76 4.60 9.62
N ALA A 67 1.26 3.56 10.29
CA ALA A 67 0.00 3.62 11.02
C ALA A 67 0.02 4.70 12.11
N LYS A 68 1.13 4.82 12.88
CA LYS A 68 1.29 5.85 13.91
C LYS A 68 1.19 7.27 13.33
N VAL A 69 1.86 7.52 12.21
CA VAL A 69 1.79 8.81 11.51
C VAL A 69 0.37 9.10 11.02
N LEU A 70 -0.31 8.10 10.44
CA LEU A 70 -1.68 8.24 9.97
C LEU A 70 -2.67 8.49 11.11
N MET A 71 -2.53 7.78 12.24
CA MET A 71 -3.35 8.00 13.43
C MET A 71 -3.15 9.39 14.02
N ALA A 72 -1.91 9.90 14.05
CA ALA A 72 -1.63 11.28 14.45
C ALA A 72 -2.27 12.31 13.50
N ALA A 73 -2.48 11.95 12.24
CA ALA A 73 -3.18 12.76 11.24
C ALA A 73 -4.72 12.57 11.25
N GLY A 74 -5.27 11.80 12.19
CA GLY A 74 -6.72 11.59 12.36
C GLY A 74 -7.31 10.41 11.60
N TYR A 75 -6.48 9.56 10.96
CA TYR A 75 -6.97 8.34 10.31
C TYR A 75 -7.11 7.20 11.32
N SER A 76 -8.17 6.41 11.20
CA SER A 76 -8.31 5.19 11.99
C SER A 76 -7.55 4.02 11.34
N CYS A 77 -6.76 3.30 12.13
CA CYS A 77 -6.04 2.11 11.69
C CYS A 77 -6.34 0.93 12.61
N ASP A 78 -6.68 -0.23 12.05
CA ASP A 78 -6.85 -1.47 12.79
C ASP A 78 -5.57 -2.30 12.79
N CYS A 79 -5.17 -2.82 13.94
CA CYS A 79 -4.05 -3.74 14.01
C CYS A 79 -4.41 -5.04 13.28
N ARG A 80 -3.66 -5.38 12.24
CA ARG A 80 -3.75 -6.69 11.56
C ARG A 80 -3.03 -7.77 12.38
N GLY A 81 -1.96 -7.38 13.07
CA GLY A 81 -1.10 -8.28 13.83
C GLY A 81 0.18 -8.69 13.08
N PRO A 82 0.88 -9.73 13.58
CA PRO A 82 2.17 -10.16 13.06
C PRO A 82 2.03 -10.72 11.64
N THR A 83 2.84 -10.21 10.71
CA THR A 83 2.87 -10.62 9.30
C THR A 83 4.30 -10.89 8.87
N HIS A 84 4.52 -12.03 8.19
CA HIS A 84 5.84 -12.35 7.66
C HIS A 84 6.16 -11.52 6.42
N VAL A 85 7.28 -10.81 6.46
CA VAL A 85 7.75 -9.90 5.41
C VAL A 85 9.15 -10.32 4.97
N LYS A 86 9.28 -10.70 3.69
CA LYS A 86 10.56 -11.14 3.10
C LYS A 86 11.66 -10.10 3.35
N GLY A 87 12.76 -10.51 3.96
CA GLY A 87 13.90 -9.65 4.28
C GLY A 87 13.73 -8.75 5.50
N LYS A 88 12.58 -8.81 6.19
CA LYS A 88 12.32 -8.09 7.45
C LYS A 88 11.92 -8.99 8.61
N GLY A 89 11.57 -10.24 8.36
CA GLY A 89 11.06 -11.14 9.39
C GLY A 89 9.60 -10.87 9.69
N ILE A 90 9.21 -10.96 10.96
CA ILE A 90 7.83 -10.71 11.38
C ILE A 90 7.68 -9.23 11.72
N LEU A 91 6.74 -8.56 11.06
CA LEU A 91 6.37 -7.17 11.36
C LEU A 91 4.91 -7.11 11.81
N THR A 92 4.62 -6.28 12.81
CA THR A 92 3.25 -5.89 13.10
C THR A 92 2.77 -4.92 12.03
N THR A 93 1.62 -5.23 11.43
CA THR A 93 1.04 -4.43 10.34
C THR A 93 -0.38 -3.99 10.70
N TYR A 94 -0.88 -3.01 9.97
CA TYR A 94 -2.17 -2.38 10.22
C TYR A 94 -2.94 -2.24 8.91
N PHE A 95 -4.26 -2.19 9.02
CA PHE A 95 -5.14 -1.76 7.93
C PHE A 95 -5.64 -0.35 8.21
N VAL A 96 -5.61 0.52 7.21
CA VAL A 96 -6.26 1.83 7.29
C VAL A 96 -7.75 1.63 7.07
N LYS A 97 -8.59 2.15 7.98
CA LYS A 97 -10.04 2.11 7.80
C LYS A 97 -10.44 3.04 6.66
N THR A 98 -11.23 2.51 5.73
CA THR A 98 -11.81 3.30 4.65
C THR A 98 -13.34 3.18 4.70
N PRO A 99 -14.08 4.17 4.15
CA PRO A 99 -15.53 4.06 3.97
C PRO A 99 -15.97 2.90 3.06
N PHE A 100 -15.03 2.18 2.45
CA PHE A 100 -15.28 1.06 1.55
C PHE A 100 -15.10 -0.30 2.22
N ASP A 101 -14.56 -0.36 3.45
CA ASP A 101 -14.28 -1.61 4.15
C ASP A 101 -15.57 -2.41 4.46
N GLU A 102 -16.70 -1.72 4.61
CA GLU A 102 -18.02 -2.30 4.90
C GLU A 102 -18.81 -2.73 3.66
N ARG A 103 -18.28 -2.47 2.45
CA ARG A 103 -18.96 -2.77 1.17
C ARG A 103 -18.53 -4.10 0.54
N ILE A 104 -17.83 -4.94 1.30
CA ILE A 104 -17.27 -6.23 0.85
C ILE A 104 -18.33 -7.32 0.89
#